data_AF-A0A9W6G0C4-F1
#
_entry.id   AF-A0A9W6G0C4-F1
#
_cell.length_a   1.000
_cell.length_b   1.000
_cell.length_c   1.000
_cell.angle_alpha   90.00
_cell.angle_beta   90.00
_cell.angle_gamma   90.00
#
_symmetry.space_group_name_H-M   'P 1'
#
loop_
_entity.id
_entity.type
_entity.pdbx_description
1 polymer ?
#
loop_
_entity_poly.entity_id
_entity_poly.type
_entity_poly.pdbx_seq_one_letter_code
_entity_poly.pdbx_strand_id
1 'polypeptide(L)'
;MQTVIKALISLAIIIACAKIGRRFPSLGGLIATMPLTSLLVLLWLWSDTPGDYRLMEGYTKGVLWGIIPTVLFFVVALFLFRRQLPLPLVLAASFGVWLAGAAMHQYFLR
;
A
#
# COMPACT_ATOMS: atom_id res chain seq x y z
N MET A 1 15.89 -2.62 21.05
CA MET A 1 16.86 -1.84 20.24
C MET A 1 16.80 -2.14 18.74
N GLN A 2 16.49 -3.36 18.28
CA GLN A 2 16.35 -3.65 16.84
C GLN A 2 15.25 -2.82 16.15
N THR A 3 14.08 -2.65 16.76
CA THR A 3 12.92 -1.94 16.16
C THR A 3 13.24 -0.50 15.73
N VAL A 4 14.05 0.23 16.49
CA VAL A 4 14.42 1.63 16.16
C VAL A 4 15.27 1.68 14.89
N ILE A 5 16.20 0.73 14.74
CA ILE A 5 17.04 0.61 13.54
C ILE A 5 16.18 0.20 12.34
N LYS A 6 15.27 -0.78 12.50
CA LYS A 6 14.31 -1.19 11.46
C LYS A 6 13.46 0.01 10.99
N ALA A 7 13.01 0.83 11.93
CA ALA A 7 12.22 2.03 11.66
C ALA A 7 13.02 3.11 10.91
N LEU A 8 14.24 3.43 11.35
CA LEU A 8 15.10 4.43 10.70
C LEU A 8 15.44 4.08 9.25
N ILE A 9 15.77 2.81 8.99
CA ILE A 9 16.05 2.33 7.62
C ILE A 9 14.81 2.46 6.74
N SER A 10 13.65 2.02 7.25
CA SER A 10 12.38 2.11 6.52
C SER A 10 12.03 3.56 6.18
N LEU A 11 12.17 4.46 7.15
CA LEU A 11 11.90 5.89 6.99
C LEU A 11 12.84 6.52 5.96
N ALA A 12 14.14 6.20 6.00
CA ALA A 12 15.12 6.71 5.04
C ALA A 12 14.78 6.30 3.60
N ILE A 13 14.40 5.04 3.38
CA ILE A 13 13.99 4.52 2.06
C ILE A 13 12.74 5.25 1.57
N ILE A 14 11.71 5.38 2.42
CA ILE A 14 10.45 6.05 2.06
C ILE A 14 10.70 7.52 1.69
N ILE A 15 11.50 8.25 2.48
CA ILE A 15 11.83 9.66 2.22
C ILE A 15 12.60 9.82 0.91
N ALA A 16 13.59 8.95 0.64
CA ALA A 16 14.35 8.99 -0.61
C ALA A 16 13.45 8.79 -1.83
N CYS A 17 12.59 7.77 -1.79
CA CYS A 17 11.60 7.49 -2.82
C CYS A 17 10.61 8.65 -3.02
N ALA A 18 10.07 9.21 -1.95
CA ALA A 18 9.15 10.35 -2.02
C ALA A 18 9.80 11.60 -2.65
N LYS A 19 11.09 11.83 -2.38
CA LYS A 19 11.84 12.96 -2.94
C LYS A 19 12.08 12.81 -4.45
N ILE A 20 12.33 11.59 -4.92
CA ILE A 20 12.48 11.27 -6.35
C ILE A 20 11.15 11.46 -7.08
N GLY A 21 10.04 10.98 -6.50
CA GLY A 21 8.70 11.08 -7.08
C GLY A 21 8.20 12.51 -7.31
N ARG A 22 8.61 13.47 -6.45
CA ARG A 22 8.25 14.89 -6.62
C ARG A 22 8.84 15.54 -7.88
N ARG A 23 9.95 15.01 -8.41
CA ARG A 23 10.62 15.58 -9.59
C ARG A 23 10.06 15.05 -10.91
N PHE A 24 9.42 13.89 -10.89
CA PHE A 24 8.88 13.22 -12.08
C PHE A 24 7.54 12.57 -11.74
N PRO A 25 6.39 13.20 -12.05
CA PRO A 25 5.08 12.70 -11.62
C PRO A 25 4.75 11.27 -12.09
N SER A 26 5.18 10.89 -13.30
CA SER A 26 4.99 9.53 -13.82
C SER A 26 5.81 8.49 -13.03
N LEU A 27 7.08 8.79 -12.73
CA LEU A 27 7.91 7.97 -11.85
C LEU A 27 7.43 8.05 -10.40
N GLY A 28 6.84 9.17 -9.98
CA GLY A 28 6.22 9.34 -8.67
C GLY A 28 5.05 8.40 -8.47
N GLY A 29 4.21 8.21 -9.50
CA GLY A 29 3.19 7.17 -9.52
C GLY A 29 3.80 5.78 -9.39
N LEU A 30 4.80 5.45 -10.21
CA LEU A 30 5.48 4.14 -10.17
C LEU A 30 6.08 3.86 -8.77
N ILE A 31 6.83 4.83 -8.23
CA ILE A 31 7.45 4.76 -6.90
C ILE A 31 6.39 4.67 -5.80
N ALA A 32 5.28 5.39 -5.91
CA ALA A 32 4.17 5.30 -4.96
C ALA A 32 3.47 3.93 -5.02
N THR A 33 3.42 3.31 -6.19
CA THR A 33 2.88 1.95 -6.36
C THR A 33 3.89 0.84 -6.07
N MET A 34 5.19 1.15 -5.93
CA MET A 34 6.18 0.15 -5.55
C MET A 34 5.77 -0.42 -4.18
N PRO A 35 5.75 -1.75 -4.02
CA PRO A 35 5.38 -2.39 -2.76
C PRO A 35 6.53 -2.30 -1.75
N LEU A 36 7.11 -1.12 -1.54
CA LEU A 36 8.26 -0.91 -0.64
C LEU A 36 7.89 -1.25 0.80
N THR A 37 6.73 -0.80 1.25
CA THR A 37 6.21 -1.14 2.58
C THR A 37 5.97 -2.64 2.70
N SER A 38 5.32 -3.26 1.71
CA SER A 38 5.05 -4.69 1.73
C SER A 38 6.33 -5.52 1.66
N LEU A 39 7.34 -5.08 0.90
CA LEU A 39 8.66 -5.69 0.80
C LEU A 39 9.39 -5.64 2.14
N LEU A 40 9.42 -4.48 2.79
CA LEU A 40 10.04 -4.33 4.11
C LEU A 40 9.39 -5.28 5.12
N VAL A 41 8.05 -5.33 5.17
CA VAL A 41 7.33 -6.25 6.05
C VAL A 41 7.67 -7.71 5.74
N LEU A 42 7.80 -8.09 4.46
CA LEU A 42 8.18 -9.45 4.07
C LEU A 42 9.60 -9.81 4.51
N LEU A 43 10.55 -8.90 4.34
CA LEU A 43 11.93 -9.07 4.82
C LEU A 43 11.98 -9.21 6.34
N TRP A 44 11.17 -8.44 7.07
CA TRP A 44 11.11 -8.53 8.53
C TRP A 44 10.44 -9.80 9.01
N LEU A 45 9.29 -10.19 8.42
CA LEU A 45 8.62 -11.45 8.74
C LEU A 45 9.56 -12.65 8.53
N TRP A 46 10.29 -12.67 7.41
CA TRP A 46 11.27 -13.72 7.14
C TRP A 46 12.45 -13.70 8.11
N SER A 47 12.97 -12.51 8.44
CA SER A 47 14.06 -12.36 9.41
C SER A 47 13.64 -12.77 10.82
N ASP A 48 12.39 -12.51 11.21
CA ASP A 48 11.88 -12.77 12.56
C ASP A 48 11.41 -14.24 12.69
N THR A 49 10.93 -14.86 11.61
CA THR A 49 10.50 -16.27 11.57
C THR A 49 11.07 -17.00 10.34
N PRO A 50 12.38 -17.32 10.33
CA PRO A 50 13.01 -17.95 9.18
C PRO A 50 12.42 -19.34 8.90
N GLY A 51 12.07 -19.63 7.66
CA GLY A 51 11.58 -20.95 7.23
C GLY A 51 10.07 -21.18 7.37
N ASP A 52 9.29 -20.22 7.88
CA ASP A 52 7.83 -20.32 7.91
C ASP A 52 7.21 -19.88 6.57
N TYR A 53 7.23 -20.81 5.61
CA TYR A 53 6.64 -20.59 4.27
C TYR A 53 5.13 -20.37 4.32
N ARG A 54 4.43 -20.93 5.31
CA ARG A 54 2.97 -20.78 5.44
C ARG A 54 2.61 -19.35 5.85
N LEU A 55 3.39 -18.74 6.74
CA LEU A 55 3.27 -17.32 7.09
C LEU A 55 3.53 -16.43 5.88
N MET A 56 4.59 -16.70 5.11
CA MET A 56 4.91 -15.92 3.89
C MET A 56 3.82 -16.04 2.84
N GLU A 57 3.28 -17.24 2.62
CA GLU A 57 2.18 -17.49 1.68
C GLU A 57 0.92 -16.73 2.10
N GLY A 58 0.55 -16.81 3.39
CA GLY A 58 -0.62 -16.11 3.93
C GLY A 58 -0.49 -14.59 3.81
N TYR A 59 0.68 -14.04 4.15
CA TYR A 59 0.96 -12.61 3.99
C TYR A 59 0.91 -12.18 2.53
N THR A 60 1.55 -12.94 1.63
CA THR A 60 1.59 -12.63 0.19
C THR A 60 0.19 -12.68 -0.42
N LYS A 61 -0.63 -13.68 -0.06
CA LYS A 61 -2.05 -13.74 -0.45
C LYS A 61 -2.81 -12.51 0.06
N GLY A 62 -2.64 -12.16 1.34
CA GLY A 62 -3.27 -10.98 1.93
C GLY A 62 -2.93 -9.68 1.20
N VAL A 63 -1.65 -9.48 0.86
CA VAL A 63 -1.19 -8.33 0.06
C VAL A 63 -1.80 -8.35 -1.33
N LEU A 64 -1.75 -9.48 -2.03
CA LEU A 64 -2.27 -9.63 -3.39
C LEU A 64 -3.75 -9.24 -3.45
N TRP A 65 -4.56 -9.74 -2.52
CA TRP A 65 -5.96 -9.40 -2.46
C TRP A 65 -6.22 -7.97 -2.01
N GLY A 66 -5.37 -7.41 -1.13
CA GLY A 66 -5.41 -6.01 -0.71
C GLY A 66 -5.15 -5.00 -1.84
N ILE A 67 -4.56 -5.43 -2.96
CA ILE A 67 -4.39 -4.60 -4.15
C ILE A 67 -5.75 -4.25 -4.77
N ILE A 68 -6.72 -5.16 -4.78
CA ILE A 68 -8.03 -4.93 -5.41
C ILE A 68 -8.75 -3.70 -4.85
N PRO A 69 -9.00 -3.57 -3.53
CA PRO A 69 -9.64 -2.37 -2.98
C PRO A 69 -8.78 -1.12 -3.21
N THR A 70 -7.45 -1.26 -3.22
CA THR A 70 -6.53 -0.14 -3.50
C THR A 70 -6.61 0.35 -4.94
N VAL A 71 -6.77 -0.55 -5.92
CA VAL A 71 -7.03 -0.18 -7.31
C VAL A 71 -8.38 0.52 -7.43
N LEU A 72 -9.43 0.01 -6.77
CA LEU A 72 -10.75 0.65 -6.76
C LEU A 72 -10.68 2.07 -6.20
N PHE A 73 -9.93 2.30 -5.11
CA PHE A 73 -9.65 3.63 -4.57
C PHE A 73 -9.09 4.57 -5.65
N PHE A 74 -8.03 4.16 -6.34
CA PHE A 74 -7.38 5.02 -7.33
C PHE A 74 -8.22 5.25 -8.59
N VAL A 75 -9.04 4.27 -9.00
CA VAL A 75 -10.00 4.43 -10.10
C VAL A 75 -11.04 5.50 -9.77
N VAL A 76 -11.61 5.46 -8.57
CA VAL A 76 -12.57 6.46 -8.08
C VAL A 76 -11.90 7.81 -7.97
N ALA A 77 -10.72 7.89 -7.36
CA ALA A 77 -9.95 9.12 -7.25
C ALA A 77 -9.65 9.73 -8.63
N LEU A 78 -9.18 8.94 -9.59
CA LEU A 78 -8.92 9.38 -10.97
C LEU A 78 -10.18 9.94 -11.64
N PHE A 79 -11.32 9.25 -11.51
CA PHE A 79 -12.57 9.70 -12.09
C PHE A 79 -13.05 11.03 -11.47
N LEU A 80 -13.00 11.16 -10.14
CA LEU A 80 -13.44 12.38 -9.46
C LEU A 80 -12.48 13.56 -9.71
N PHE A 81 -11.17 13.32 -9.80
CA PHE A 81 -10.23 14.37 -10.20
C PHE A 81 -10.43 14.83 -11.64
N ARG A 82 -10.80 13.93 -12.57
CA ARG A 82 -11.21 14.33 -13.93
C ARG A 82 -12.45 15.23 -13.95
N ARG A 83 -13.29 15.17 -12.92
CA ARG A 83 -14.46 16.04 -12.72
C ARG A 83 -14.14 17.32 -11.95
N GLN A 84 -12.87 17.59 -11.66
CA GLN A 84 -12.40 18.77 -10.91
C GLN A 84 -13.05 18.94 -9.52
N LEU A 85 -13.40 17.83 -8.87
CA LEU A 85 -14.00 17.84 -7.54
C LEU A 85 -12.97 18.15 -6.44
N PRO A 86 -13.39 18.75 -5.31
CA PRO A 86 -12.47 19.13 -4.25
C PRO A 86 -11.90 17.89 -3.52
N LEU A 87 -10.63 17.98 -3.13
CA LEU A 87 -9.87 16.87 -2.51
C LEU A 87 -10.62 16.16 -1.37
N PRO A 88 -11.29 16.85 -0.41
CA PRO A 88 -11.99 16.17 0.68
C PRO A 88 -13.09 15.22 0.17
N LEU A 89 -13.82 15.61 -0.87
CA LEU A 89 -14.86 14.78 -1.47
C LEU A 89 -14.26 13.57 -2.20
N VAL A 90 -13.14 13.79 -2.91
CA VAL A 90 -12.42 12.72 -3.61
C VAL A 90 -11.95 11.66 -2.62
N LEU A 91 -11.34 12.09 -1.51
CA LEU A 91 -10.86 11.20 -0.46
C LEU A 91 -12.02 10.46 0.21
N ALA A 92 -13.09 11.17 0.60
CA ALA A 92 -14.25 10.55 1.25
C ALA A 92 -14.88 9.44 0.37
N ALA A 93 -15.10 9.71 -0.92
CA ALA A 93 -15.66 8.74 -1.84
C ALA A 93 -14.71 7.55 -2.09
N SER A 94 -13.43 7.83 -2.30
CA SER A 94 -12.43 6.79 -2.60
C SER A 94 -12.19 5.88 -1.40
N PHE A 95 -12.10 6.43 -0.19
CA PHE A 95 -12.01 5.64 1.05
C PHE A 95 -13.29 4.87 1.35
N GLY A 96 -14.47 5.43 1.05
CA GLY A 96 -15.73 4.72 1.18
C GLY A 96 -15.77 3.46 0.30
N VAL A 97 -15.36 3.58 -0.96
CA VAL A 97 -15.27 2.44 -1.89
C VAL A 97 -14.18 1.45 -1.45
N TRP A 98 -13.03 1.93 -0.98
CA TRP A 98 -11.96 1.07 -0.45
C TRP A 98 -12.44 0.25 0.75
N LEU A 99 -13.12 0.88 1.71
CA LEU A 99 -13.67 0.22 2.90
C LEU A 99 -14.72 -0.83 2.53
N ALA A 100 -15.61 -0.51 1.59
CA ALA A 100 -16.58 -1.47 1.09
C ALA A 100 -15.90 -2.68 0.43
N GLY A 101 -14.89 -2.45 -0.40
CA GLY A 101 -14.09 -3.50 -1.02
C GLY A 101 -13.32 -4.34 0.00
N ALA A 102 -12.71 -3.70 1.01
CA ALA A 102 -11.99 -4.36 2.08
C ALA A 102 -12.92 -5.20 2.98
N ALA A 103 -14.11 -4.70 3.29
CA ALA A 103 -15.12 -5.41 4.07
C ALA A 103 -15.68 -6.61 3.32
N MET A 104 -16.00 -6.45 2.03
CA MET A 104 -16.41 -7.56 1.17
C MET A 104 -15.32 -8.63 1.11
N HIS A 105 -14.07 -8.22 0.96
CA HIS A 105 -12.93 -9.12 0.96
C HIS A 105 -12.75 -9.87 2.29
N GLN A 106 -12.83 -9.19 3.44
CA GLN A 106 -12.78 -9.86 4.74
C GLN A 106 -13.95 -10.82 4.99
N TYR A 107 -15.11 -10.56 4.37
CA TYR A 107 -16.24 -11.47 4.42
C TYR A 107 -16.01 -12.74 3.60
N PHE A 108 -15.32 -12.65 2.45
CA PHE A 108 -15.01 -13.80 1.59
C PHE A 108 -13.81 -14.65 2.04
N LEU A 109 -12.89 -14.10 2.83
CA LEU A 109 -11.72 -14.82 3.36
C LEU A 109 -11.92 -15.41 4.76
N ARG A 110 -13.09 -15.23 5.38
CA ARG A 110 -13.51 -15.97 6.58
C ARG A 110 -14.11 -17.32 6.19
#